data_AF-V4RRW0-F1
#
_entry.id   AF-V4RRW0-F1
#
_cell.length_a   1.000
_cell.length_b   1.000
_cell.length_c   1.000
_cell.angle_alpha   90.00
_cell.angle_beta   90.00
_cell.angle_gamma   90.00
#
_symmetry.space_group_name_H-M   'P 1'
#
loop_
_entity.id
_entity.type
_entity.pdbx_description
1 polymer ?
#
loop_
_entity_poly.entity_id
_entity_poly.type
_entity_poly.pdbx_seq_one_letter_code
_entity_poly.pdbx_strand_id
1 'polypeptide(L)'
;MKKFTTIACLIAVGLGMVAVTGAALAMSAGRPSSDVQLGKDRYACFDPAQVRSFDTVSDNKIIITSDRNEAYELSLTGICFGLQSSFGIGIQSRMGGMSDICGPFDGEIVFRDHGSDRIERCTISQVRHLTGEEAAPYVVKRKSERSK
;
A
#
# COMPACT_ATOMS: atom_id res chain seq x y z
N MET A 1 1.35 45.73 10.24
CA MET A 1 0.81 46.96 9.61
C MET A 1 1.14 46.94 8.12
N LYS A 2 0.22 47.40 7.26
CA LYS A 2 0.16 47.35 5.76
C LYS A 2 -0.46 46.02 5.27
N LYS A 3 -1.76 45.86 4.97
CA LYS A 3 -2.77 46.58 4.13
C LYS A 3 -2.43 46.63 2.64
N PHE A 4 -3.51 46.53 1.83
CA PHE A 4 -3.67 46.69 0.37
C PHE A 4 -3.56 45.38 -0.44
N THR A 5 -4.43 45.04 -1.40
CA THR A 5 -5.69 45.61 -1.90
C THR A 5 -6.35 44.64 -2.89
N THR A 6 -7.68 44.62 -2.86
CA THR A 6 -8.67 44.02 -3.76
C THR A 6 -8.53 44.48 -5.22
N ILE A 7 -8.69 43.59 -6.21
CA ILE A 7 -9.15 43.97 -7.56
C ILE A 7 -10.16 42.93 -8.04
N ALA A 8 -11.40 43.40 -8.24
CA ALA A 8 -12.47 42.75 -8.97
C ALA A 8 -12.36 43.10 -10.46
N CYS A 9 -12.74 42.18 -11.35
CA CYS A 9 -13.22 42.55 -12.68
C CYS A 9 -14.29 41.57 -13.18
N LEU A 10 -15.41 42.16 -13.56
CA LEU A 10 -16.64 41.63 -14.13
C LEU A 10 -16.50 41.27 -15.63
N ILE A 11 -17.62 40.83 -16.21
CA ILE A 11 -17.98 40.73 -17.65
C ILE A 11 -17.83 39.27 -18.18
N ALA A 12 -18.79 38.60 -18.83
CA ALA A 12 -19.91 39.06 -19.64
C ALA A 12 -21.12 38.11 -19.58
N VAL A 13 -22.29 38.71 -19.73
CA VAL A 13 -23.59 38.09 -20.02
C VAL A 13 -23.56 37.47 -21.42
N GLY A 14 -24.05 36.23 -21.54
CA GLY A 14 -24.32 35.58 -22.81
C GLY A 14 -25.58 34.72 -22.72
N LEU A 15 -26.72 35.30 -23.12
CA LEU A 15 -27.95 34.56 -23.40
C LEU A 15 -27.70 33.59 -24.56
N GLY A 16 -28.04 32.32 -24.36
CA GLY A 16 -27.99 31.29 -25.40
C GLY A 16 -28.98 30.18 -25.08
N MET A 17 -30.27 30.47 -25.22
CA MET A 17 -31.35 29.50 -25.14
C MET A 17 -31.34 28.67 -26.43
N VAL A 18 -30.89 27.41 -26.37
CA VAL A 18 -31.17 26.41 -27.41
C VAL A 18 -31.72 25.17 -26.72
N ALA A 19 -33.04 25.07 -26.72
CA ALA A 19 -33.76 23.86 -26.38
C ALA A 19 -33.60 22.87 -27.55
N VAL A 20 -32.96 21.74 -27.29
CA VAL A 20 -33.10 20.53 -28.11
C VAL A 20 -33.53 19.41 -27.19
N THR A 21 -34.83 19.12 -27.23
CA THR A 21 -35.44 17.86 -26.83
C THR A 21 -34.75 16.71 -27.57
N GLY A 22 -34.05 15.86 -26.84
CA GLY A 22 -33.40 14.65 -27.33
C GLY A 22 -33.54 13.51 -26.32
N ALA A 23 -34.23 12.46 -26.73
CA ALA A 23 -34.53 11.19 -26.08
C ALA A 23 -33.72 10.81 -24.82
N ALA A 24 -34.45 10.57 -23.72
CA ALA A 24 -33.97 9.81 -22.57
C ALA A 24 -33.79 8.33 -22.95
N LEU A 25 -32.62 7.98 -23.48
CA LEU A 25 -32.12 6.62 -23.39
C LEU A 25 -31.45 6.48 -22.02
N ALA A 26 -32.13 5.79 -21.12
CA ALA A 26 -31.57 5.30 -19.87
C ALA A 26 -30.43 4.32 -20.20
N MET A 27 -29.24 4.86 -20.46
CA MET A 27 -28.01 4.07 -20.43
C MET A 27 -27.77 3.73 -18.97
N SER A 28 -27.98 2.45 -18.64
CA SER A 28 -27.49 1.83 -17.42
C SER A 28 -26.12 2.37 -17.11
N ALA A 29 -26.03 3.14 -16.03
CA ALA A 29 -24.80 3.53 -15.39
C ALA A 29 -24.10 2.24 -14.91
N GLY A 30 -23.41 1.58 -15.83
CA GLY A 30 -22.28 0.73 -15.50
C GLY A 30 -21.28 1.66 -14.84
N ARG A 31 -21.36 1.77 -13.51
CA ARG A 31 -20.31 2.39 -12.71
C ARG A 31 -19.01 1.73 -13.16
N PRO A 32 -18.00 2.47 -13.66
CA PRO A 32 -16.68 1.90 -13.77
C PRO A 32 -16.31 1.42 -12.37
N SER A 33 -16.09 0.10 -12.25
CA SER A 33 -15.59 -0.52 -11.03
C SER A 33 -14.40 0.30 -10.57
N SER A 34 -14.51 0.95 -9.41
CA SER A 34 -13.41 1.70 -8.80
C SER A 34 -12.42 0.74 -8.16
N ASP A 35 -12.04 -0.30 -8.89
CA ASP A 35 -11.10 -1.30 -8.44
C ASP A 35 -9.83 -1.21 -9.26
N VAL A 36 -8.74 -1.11 -8.52
CA VAL A 36 -7.37 -0.83 -8.96
C VAL A 36 -7.14 0.62 -9.40
N GLN A 37 -7.46 1.55 -8.49
CA GLN A 37 -6.58 2.72 -8.39
C GLN A 37 -5.25 2.20 -7.85
N LEU A 38 -4.26 2.06 -8.74
CA LEU A 38 -2.84 1.83 -8.40
C LEU A 38 -2.29 3.11 -7.72
N GLY A 39 -2.97 3.57 -6.67
CA GLY A 39 -2.70 4.77 -5.94
C GLY A 39 -2.00 4.37 -4.66
N LYS A 40 -0.71 4.69 -4.59
CA LYS A 40 0.14 4.69 -3.38
C LYS A 40 -0.72 4.82 -2.13
N ASP A 41 -0.95 3.69 -1.46
CA ASP A 41 -1.82 3.61 -0.32
C ASP A 41 -1.22 4.51 0.76
N ARG A 42 -1.92 5.61 1.10
CA ARG A 42 -1.35 6.65 1.97
C ARG A 42 -1.08 6.16 3.40
N TYR A 43 -1.51 4.94 3.72
CA TYR A 43 -1.31 4.26 5.01
C TYR A 43 -0.38 3.04 4.93
N ALA A 44 0.25 2.76 3.79
CA ALA A 44 1.15 1.61 3.63
C ALA A 44 2.59 1.90 4.09
N CYS A 45 2.74 2.59 5.22
CA CYS A 45 4.04 2.75 5.88
C CYS A 45 4.11 1.85 7.10
N PHE A 46 5.22 1.15 7.27
CA PHE A 46 5.48 0.38 8.49
C PHE A 46 6.93 0.59 8.94
N ASP A 47 7.16 0.45 10.24
CA ASP A 47 8.50 0.46 10.83
C ASP A 47 9.07 -0.97 10.80
N PRO A 48 10.19 -1.22 10.11
CA PRO A 48 10.83 -2.53 10.06
C PRO A 48 11.24 -3.05 11.44
N ALA A 49 11.50 -2.16 12.42
CA ALA A 49 11.81 -2.55 13.80
C ALA A 49 10.60 -3.07 14.58
N GLN A 50 9.37 -2.76 14.12
CA GLN A 50 8.11 -3.20 14.72
C GLN A 50 7.55 -4.46 14.04
N VAL A 51 8.27 -5.07 13.09
CA VAL A 51 7.82 -6.30 12.44
C VAL A 51 8.04 -7.50 13.35
N ARG A 52 6.99 -8.33 13.52
CA ARG A 52 6.97 -9.49 14.43
C ARG A 52 6.94 -10.82 13.73
N SER A 53 6.28 -10.88 12.58
CA SER A 53 6.18 -12.11 11.81
C SER A 53 6.32 -11.84 10.33
N PHE A 54 6.82 -12.87 9.66
CA PHE A 54 7.06 -12.95 8.24
C PHE A 54 6.36 -14.20 7.72
N ASP A 55 5.53 -14.03 6.70
CA ASP A 55 4.83 -15.11 6.01
C ASP A 55 5.17 -15.06 4.53
N THR A 56 5.99 -16.01 4.07
CA THR A 56 6.48 -16.06 2.70
C THR A 56 5.47 -16.77 1.82
N VAL A 57 4.60 -16.01 1.18
CA VAL A 57 3.57 -16.52 0.26
C VAL A 57 4.20 -17.07 -1.03
N SER A 58 5.24 -16.40 -1.53
CA SER A 58 6.01 -16.83 -2.70
C SER A 58 7.42 -16.20 -2.69
N ASP A 59 8.27 -16.60 -3.64
CA ASP A 59 9.64 -16.05 -3.77
C ASP A 59 9.67 -14.57 -4.23
N ASN A 60 8.52 -13.94 -4.44
CA ASN A 60 8.41 -12.53 -4.79
C ASN A 60 7.34 -11.79 -3.96
N LYS A 61 6.75 -12.47 -2.96
CA LYS A 61 5.69 -11.92 -2.13
C LYS A 61 5.84 -12.40 -0.70
N ILE A 62 5.85 -11.45 0.22
CA ILE A 62 5.91 -11.72 1.65
C ILE A 62 4.86 -10.87 2.35
N ILE A 63 4.22 -11.46 3.36
CA ILE A 63 3.29 -10.76 4.23
C ILE A 63 3.98 -10.57 5.57
N ILE A 64 3.93 -9.36 6.09
CA ILE A 64 4.48 -9.04 7.40
C ILE A 64 3.36 -8.67 8.35
N THR A 65 3.57 -8.91 9.63
CA THR A 65 2.69 -8.41 10.67
C THR A 65 3.49 -7.55 11.63
N SER A 66 2.98 -6.35 11.91
CA SER A 66 3.58 -5.41 12.84
C SER A 66 3.14 -5.68 14.29
N ASP A 67 3.84 -5.08 15.24
CA ASP A 67 3.47 -5.04 16.66
C ASP A 67 2.08 -4.47 16.94
N ARG A 68 1.57 -3.65 16.02
CA ARG A 68 0.24 -3.06 16.10
C ARG A 68 -0.86 -4.02 15.65
N ASN A 69 -0.48 -5.25 15.29
CA ASN A 69 -1.37 -6.27 14.74
C ASN A 69 -1.98 -5.82 13.41
N GLU A 70 -1.17 -5.14 12.60
CA GLU A 70 -1.47 -4.71 11.23
C GLU A 70 -0.68 -5.60 10.26
N ALA A 71 -1.31 -5.99 9.15
CA ALA A 71 -0.70 -6.87 8.16
C ALA A 71 -0.41 -6.10 6.88
N TYR A 72 0.78 -6.30 6.29
CA TYR A 72 1.18 -5.65 5.05
C TYR A 72 1.68 -6.69 4.06
N GLU A 73 1.22 -6.59 2.82
CA GLU A 73 1.75 -7.35 1.69
C GLU A 73 2.90 -6.56 1.05
N LEU A 74 4.05 -7.20 0.95
CA LEU A 74 5.23 -6.67 0.29
C LEU A 74 5.48 -7.47 -0.99
N SER A 75 5.53 -6.77 -2.11
CA SER A 75 6.02 -7.33 -3.37
C SER A 75 7.51 -7.05 -3.49
N LEU A 76 8.25 -8.02 -4.00
CA LEU A 76 9.69 -7.92 -4.21
C LEU A 76 10.02 -7.74 -5.69
N THR A 77 11.19 -7.17 -5.96
CA THR A 77 11.70 -7.03 -7.32
C THR A 77 12.27 -8.37 -7.80
N GLY A 78 11.66 -8.95 -8.82
CA GLY A 78 12.11 -10.22 -9.41
C GLY A 78 11.77 -11.44 -8.54
N ILE A 79 12.52 -12.52 -8.73
CA ILE A 79 12.38 -13.77 -7.97
C ILE A 79 13.54 -13.87 -6.98
N CYS A 80 13.21 -14.00 -5.70
CA CYS A 80 14.14 -14.18 -4.58
C CYS A 80 14.29 -15.65 -4.26
N PHE A 81 15.20 -16.32 -4.97
CA PHE A 81 15.43 -17.75 -4.76
C PHE A 81 15.79 -18.05 -3.31
N GLY A 82 15.14 -19.08 -2.74
CA GLY A 82 15.38 -19.53 -1.38
C GLY A 82 14.61 -18.77 -0.30
N LEU A 83 13.83 -17.75 -0.65
CA LEU A 83 13.08 -16.94 0.31
C LEU A 83 12.06 -17.77 1.10
N GLN A 84 11.25 -18.60 0.43
CA GLN A 84 10.25 -19.45 1.09
C GLN A 84 10.84 -20.51 2.02
N SER A 85 12.06 -20.95 1.75
CA SER A 85 12.77 -21.92 2.58
C SER A 85 13.61 -21.27 3.68
N SER A 86 13.66 -19.94 3.74
CA SER A 86 14.52 -19.23 4.68
C SER A 86 13.90 -19.17 6.08
N PHE A 87 14.71 -19.47 7.10
CA PHE A 87 14.35 -19.34 8.51
C PHE A 87 14.87 -18.04 9.16
N GLY A 88 15.64 -17.25 8.42
CA GLY A 88 16.31 -16.05 8.94
C GLY A 88 16.03 -14.85 8.06
N ILE A 89 14.81 -14.32 8.14
CA ILE A 89 14.34 -13.19 7.34
C ILE A 89 14.35 -11.92 8.20
N GLY A 90 14.84 -10.83 7.63
CA GLY A 90 14.79 -9.49 8.20
C GLY A 90 14.53 -8.43 7.14
N ILE A 91 14.35 -7.19 7.58
CA ILE A 91 14.13 -6.04 6.71
C ILE A 91 15.19 -4.98 7.00
N GLN A 92 15.79 -4.44 5.94
CA GLN A 92 16.77 -3.37 6.03
C GLN A 92 16.24 -2.14 5.27
N SER A 93 16.08 -1.01 5.97
CA SER A 93 15.82 0.28 5.32
C SER A 93 17.07 0.74 4.57
N ARG A 94 16.89 1.27 3.35
CA ARG A 94 17.99 1.79 2.51
C ARG A 94 18.35 3.24 2.82
N MET A 95 17.43 4.02 3.41
CA MET A 95 17.59 5.47 3.56
C MET A 95 18.01 5.81 5.00
N GLY A 96 19.20 6.40 5.15
CA GLY A 96 19.86 6.68 6.44
C GLY A 96 19.24 7.78 7.31
N GLY A 97 17.92 7.73 7.55
CA GLY A 97 17.21 8.66 8.43
C GLY A 97 15.69 8.47 8.49
N MET A 98 15.09 7.75 7.54
CA MET A 98 13.68 7.36 7.60
C MET A 98 13.62 5.88 7.98
N SER A 99 13.14 5.61 9.20
CA SER A 99 12.97 4.24 9.69
C SER A 99 11.87 3.51 8.91
N ASP A 100 10.81 4.24 8.54
CA ASP A 100 9.61 3.67 7.94
C ASP A 100 9.78 3.31 6.46
N ILE A 101 9.22 2.19 6.06
CA ILE A 101 9.15 1.71 4.68
C ILE A 101 7.74 1.96 4.18
N CYS A 102 7.61 2.88 3.22
CA CYS A 102 6.33 3.34 2.70
C CYS A 102 6.07 2.89 1.26
N GLY A 103 7.09 2.40 0.57
CA GLY A 103 6.99 2.23 -0.86
C GLY A 103 8.18 1.56 -1.53
N PRO A 104 8.18 1.60 -2.88
CA PRO A 104 9.21 0.95 -3.68
C PRO A 104 10.59 1.51 -3.38
N PHE A 105 11.59 0.64 -3.29
CA PHE A 105 13.00 0.96 -3.08
C PHE A 105 13.36 1.60 -1.73
N ASP A 106 12.39 1.77 -0.81
CA ASP A 106 12.65 2.29 0.54
C ASP A 106 13.37 1.25 1.43
N GLY A 107 13.21 -0.04 1.14
CA GLY A 107 13.83 -1.13 1.89
C GLY A 107 14.08 -2.39 1.09
N GLU A 108 14.77 -3.32 1.74
CA GLU A 108 15.10 -4.65 1.24
C GLU A 108 14.72 -5.72 2.26
N ILE A 109 14.27 -6.87 1.76
CA ILE A 109 14.27 -8.11 2.52
C ILE A 109 15.68 -8.68 2.49
N VAL A 110 16.20 -9.00 3.67
CA VAL A 110 17.50 -9.62 3.86
C VAL A 110 17.27 -10.99 4.45
N PHE A 111 17.76 -12.05 3.82
CA PHE A 111 17.51 -13.40 4.28
C PHE A 111 18.71 -14.32 4.08
N ARG A 112 18.75 -15.43 4.83
CA ARG A 112 19.74 -16.49 4.64
C ARG A 112 19.11 -17.62 3.84
N ASP A 113 19.69 -17.95 2.71
CA ASP A 113 19.23 -19.05 1.88
C ASP A 113 19.46 -20.40 2.59
N HIS A 114 18.53 -21.34 2.39
CA HIS A 114 18.59 -22.64 3.06
C HIS A 114 19.65 -23.54 2.40
N GLY A 115 20.75 -23.75 3.10
CA GLY A 115 21.88 -24.56 2.61
C GLY A 115 23.07 -23.74 2.13
N SER A 116 23.01 -22.41 2.23
CA SER A 116 24.19 -21.56 2.09
C SER A 116 24.27 -20.52 3.21
N ASP A 117 25.46 -20.24 3.71
CA ASP A 117 25.69 -19.16 4.70
C ASP A 117 25.66 -17.76 4.05
N ARG A 118 25.16 -17.66 2.81
CA ARG A 118 25.09 -16.39 2.08
C ARG A 118 23.86 -15.60 2.51
N ILE A 119 24.07 -14.30 2.65
CA ILE A 119 23.01 -13.35 2.92
C ILE A 119 22.56 -12.79 1.57
N GLU A 120 21.34 -13.11 1.20
CA GLU A 120 20.67 -12.62 0.00
C GLU A 120 19.84 -11.37 0.31
N ARG A 121 19.64 -10.53 -0.71
CA ARG A 121 18.90 -9.27 -0.59
C ARG A 121 17.93 -9.12 -1.73
N CYS A 122 16.70 -8.76 -1.38
CA CYS A 122 15.63 -8.52 -2.32
C CYS A 122 14.98 -7.17 -2.09
N THR A 123 14.96 -6.36 -3.14
CA THR A 123 14.40 -5.01 -3.06
C THR A 123 12.88 -5.08 -2.97
N ILE A 124 12.29 -4.26 -2.10
CA ILE A 124 10.83 -4.12 -2.02
C ILE A 124 10.37 -3.23 -3.19
N SER A 125 9.44 -3.74 -3.98
CA SER A 125 8.86 -3.06 -5.15
C SER A 125 7.47 -2.49 -4.89
N GLN A 126 6.74 -3.00 -3.91
CA GLN A 126 5.43 -2.49 -3.52
C GLN A 126 5.13 -2.82 -2.06
N VAL A 127 4.41 -1.92 -1.39
CA VAL A 127 3.87 -2.12 -0.05
C VAL A 127 2.38 -1.86 -0.11
N ARG A 128 1.58 -2.78 0.44
CA ARG A 128 0.13 -2.67 0.52
C ARG A 128 -0.33 -3.03 1.93
N HIS A 129 -1.16 -2.20 2.54
CA HIS A 129 -1.78 -2.51 3.81
C HIS A 129 -2.96 -3.46 3.58
N LEU A 130 -3.00 -4.58 4.30
CA LEU A 130 -4.11 -5.53 4.29
C LEU A 130 -5.15 -5.09 5.32
N THR A 131 -6.42 -5.14 4.96
CA THR A 131 -7.52 -4.76 5.87
C THR A 131 -8.64 -5.79 5.84
N GLY A 132 -9.49 -5.78 6.87
CA GLY A 132 -10.70 -6.60 6.93
C GLY A 132 -10.42 -8.10 6.77
N GLU A 133 -11.11 -8.72 5.81
CA GLU A 133 -11.02 -10.16 5.55
C GLU A 133 -9.63 -10.60 5.08
N GLU A 134 -8.90 -9.76 4.33
CA GLU A 134 -7.57 -10.09 3.82
C GLU A 134 -6.51 -10.16 4.93
N ALA A 135 -6.67 -9.34 5.98
CA ALA A 135 -5.77 -9.31 7.13
C ALA A 135 -6.09 -10.39 8.17
N ALA A 136 -7.35 -10.84 8.23
CA ALA A 136 -7.86 -11.79 9.22
C ALA A 136 -7.01 -13.07 9.45
N PRO A 137 -6.38 -13.69 8.44
CA PRO A 137 -5.52 -14.85 8.68
C PRO A 137 -4.17 -14.52 9.34
N TYR A 138 -3.70 -13.27 9.22
CA TYR A 138 -2.38 -12.85 9.70
C TYR A 138 -2.44 -12.07 11.02
N VAL A 139 -3.60 -11.47 11.33
CA VAL A 139 -3.79 -10.65 12.53
C VAL A 139 -4.49 -11.45 13.63
N VAL A 140 -4.05 -11.26 14.87
CA VAL A 140 -4.69 -11.86 16.04
C VAL A 140 -6.04 -11.18 16.29
N LYS A 141 -7.12 -11.95 16.33
CA LYS A 141 -8.45 -11.43 16.73
C LYS A 141 -8.39 -10.89 18.15
N ARG A 142 -8.84 -9.66 18.37
CA ARG A 142 -8.88 -9.07 19.72
C ARG A 142 -9.87 -9.85 20.57
N LYS A 143 -9.59 -9.96 21.87
CA LYS A 143 -10.42 -10.72 22.83
C LYS A 143 -11.90 -10.29 22.82
N SER A 144 -12.18 -9.01 22.55
CA SER A 144 -13.55 -8.46 22.41
C SER A 144 -14.35 -9.06 21.25
N GLU A 145 -13.69 -9.55 20.21
CA GLU A 145 -14.31 -10.11 19.01
C GLU A 145 -14.43 -11.65 19.07
N ARG A 146 -13.73 -12.30 20.02
CA ARG A 146 -13.76 -13.76 20.21
C ARG A 146 -14.92 -14.25 21.08
N SER A 147 -15.65 -13.34 21.74
CA SER A 147 -16.63 -13.68 22.78
C SER A 147 -18.10 -13.70 22.31
N LYS A 148 -18.37 -13.85 21.02
CA LYS A 148 -19.72 -13.94 20.44
C LYS A 148 -19.85 -15.24 19.65
#